data_AF-A0A2R6DM76-F1
#
_entry.id   AF-A0A2R6DM76-F1
#
_cell.length_a   1.000
_cell.length_b   1.000
_cell.length_c   1.000
_cell.angle_alpha   90.00
_cell.angle_beta   90.00
_cell.angle_gamma   90.00
#
_symmetry.space_group_name_H-M   'P 1'
#
loop_
_entity.id
_entity.type
_entity.pdbx_description
1 polymer ?
#
loop_
_entity_poly.entity_id
_entity_poly.type
_entity_poly.pdbx_seq_one_letter_code
_entity_poly.pdbx_strand_id
1 'polypeptide(L)' 'MKHLPKHLRPRWRYLAVGLESWPDVDLDRRRFQRALWFAAQNLLGDAGSADLDGSVLTFCFEDGAGEAVV' A
#
# COMPACT_ATOMS: atom_id res chain seq x y z
N MET A 1 0.11 15.34 17.66
CA MET A 1 0.80 14.66 18.79
C MET A 1 2.30 14.72 18.58
N LYS A 2 3.10 14.76 19.65
CA LYS A 2 4.57 14.71 19.56
C LYS A 2 5.01 13.34 19.04
N HIS A 3 6.01 13.29 18.15
CA HIS A 3 6.53 12.01 17.66
C HIS A 3 7.05 11.14 18.81
N LEU A 4 6.80 9.83 18.72
CA LEU A 4 7.32 8.86 19.67
C LEU A 4 8.86 8.89 19.73
N PRO A 5 9.47 8.57 20.87
CA PRO A 5 10.90 8.28 20.96
C PRO A 5 11.29 7.16 19.99
N LYS A 6 12.51 7.20 19.44
CA LYS A 6 12.96 6.26 18.39
C LYS A 6 12.76 4.78 18.75
N HIS A 7 12.94 4.41 20.02
CA HIS A 7 12.82 3.03 20.50
C HIS A 7 11.37 2.52 20.62
N LEU A 8 10.37 3.42 20.53
CA LEU A 8 8.95 3.07 20.52
C LEU A 8 8.31 3.23 19.13
N ARG A 9 9.07 3.69 18.13
CA ARG A 9 8.53 3.82 16.77
C ARG A 9 8.46 2.45 16.10
N PRO A 10 7.38 2.14 15.37
CA PRO A 10 7.34 0.99 14.48
C PRO A 10 8.51 1.01 13.49
N ARG A 11 8.99 -0.18 13.11
CA ARG A 11 10.09 -0.34 12.15
C ARG A 11 9.53 -0.76 10.81
N TRP A 12 9.42 0.20 9.90
CA TRP A 12 8.86 -0.02 8.57
C TRP A 12 9.90 -0.59 7.60
N ARG A 13 9.38 -1.32 6.62
CA ARG A 13 10.08 -1.71 5.39
C ARG A 13 9.27 -1.19 4.22
N TYR A 14 9.95 -0.79 3.16
CA TYR A 14 9.32 -0.25 1.96
C TYR A 14 9.36 -1.31 0.86
N LEU A 15 8.23 -1.54 0.22
CA LEU A 15 8.09 -2.44 -0.92
C LEU A 15 7.72 -1.63 -2.17
N ALA A 16 8.66 -1.56 -3.12
CA ALA A 16 8.38 -1.03 -4.45
C ALA A 16 7.74 -2.13 -5.32
N VAL A 17 6.65 -1.79 -6.00
CA VAL A 17 5.94 -2.70 -6.91
C VAL A 17 5.67 -2.01 -8.24
N GLY A 18 5.86 -2.76 -9.33
CA GLY A 18 5.39 -2.38 -10.66
C GLY A 18 3.95 -2.83 -10.89
N LEU A 19 3.20 -2.06 -11.67
CA LEU A 19 1.81 -2.30 -12.02
C LEU A 19 1.70 -2.39 -13.54
N GLU A 20 1.04 -3.45 -14.01
CA GLU A 20 0.72 -3.65 -15.42
C GLU A 20 -0.78 -3.93 -15.55
N SER A 21 -1.41 -3.28 -16.52
CA SER A 21 -2.84 -3.42 -16.81
C SER A 21 -3.16 -3.04 -18.24
N TRP A 22 -4.45 -2.99 -18.54
CA TRP A 22 -4.94 -2.48 -19.82
C TRP A 22 -4.88 -0.94 -19.87
N PRO A 23 -4.67 -0.33 -21.05
CA PRO A 23 -4.50 1.12 -21.18
C PRO A 23 -5.73 1.95 -20.77
N ASP A 24 -6.93 1.36 -20.83
CA ASP A 24 -8.21 2.01 -20.51
C ASP A 24 -8.60 1.90 -19.03
N VAL A 25 -7.79 1.21 -18.22
CA VAL A 25 -8.04 1.07 -16.78
C VAL A 25 -7.70 2.38 -16.08
N ASP A 26 -8.70 2.97 -15.43
CA ASP A 26 -8.48 4.05 -14.47
C ASP A 26 -8.22 3.47 -13.07
N LEU A 27 -6.96 3.55 -12.65
CA LEU A 27 -6.49 3.13 -11.34
C LEU A 27 -5.84 4.31 -10.62
N ASP A 28 -6.50 4.78 -9.57
CA ASP A 28 -5.95 5.80 -8.68
C ASP A 28 -5.33 5.20 -7.41
N ARG A 29 -4.56 6.04 -6.70
CA ARG A 29 -3.93 5.69 -5.42
C ARG A 29 -4.93 5.14 -4.40
N ARG A 30 -6.15 5.69 -4.34
CA ARG A 30 -7.16 5.32 -3.34
C ARG A 30 -7.76 3.94 -3.63
N ARG A 31 -7.98 3.62 -4.89
CA ARG A 31 -8.44 2.32 -5.38
C ARG A 31 -7.37 1.27 -5.11
N PHE A 32 -6.10 1.58 -5.40
CA PHE A 32 -4.98 0.70 -5.06
C PHE A 32 -4.84 0.48 -3.54
N GLN A 33 -4.89 1.52 -2.72
CA GLN A 33 -4.86 1.41 -1.25
C GLN A 33 -5.98 0.51 -0.69
N ARG A 34 -7.21 0.66 -1.20
CA ARG A 34 -8.33 -0.19 -0.77
C ARG A 34 -8.14 -1.64 -1.18
N ALA A 35 -7.63 -1.89 -2.40
CA ALA A 35 -7.33 -3.23 -2.87
C ALA A 35 -6.24 -3.89 -2.01
N LEU A 36 -5.19 -3.14 -1.64
CA LEU A 36 -4.15 -3.59 -0.72
C LEU A 36 -4.73 -4.05 0.62
N TRP A 37 -5.56 -3.22 1.26
CA TRP A 37 -6.19 -3.58 2.53
C TRP A 37 -7.10 -4.81 2.41
N PHE A 38 -7.93 -4.85 1.37
CA PHE A 38 -8.81 -5.99 1.13
C PHE A 38 -8.02 -7.29 0.91
N ALA A 39 -6.95 -7.24 0.11
CA ALA A 39 -6.09 -8.38 -0.12
C ALA A 39 -5.36 -8.82 1.15
N ALA A 40 -4.80 -7.87 1.91
CA ALA A 40 -4.11 -8.16 3.17
C ALA A 40 -5.06 -8.79 4.20
N GLN A 41 -6.28 -8.27 4.33
CA GLN A 41 -7.29 -8.82 5.25
C GLN A 41 -7.70 -10.25 4.86
N ASN A 42 -7.91 -10.51 3.56
CA ASN A 42 -8.24 -11.87 3.10
C ASN A 42 -7.08 -12.86 3.30
N LEU A 43 -5.83 -12.41 3.18
CA LEU A 43 -4.65 -13.27 3.30
C LEU A 43 -4.21 -13.49 4.75
N LEU A 44 -4.21 -12.43 5.55
CA LEU A 44 -3.60 -12.39 6.90
C LEU A 44 -4.65 -12.34 8.02
N GLY A 45 -5.93 -12.20 7.67
CA GLY A 45 -7.02 -11.93 8.61
C GLY A 45 -6.99 -10.51 9.18
N ASP A 46 -7.97 -10.19 10.01
CA ASP A 46 -8.14 -8.86 10.60
C ASP A 46 -6.91 -8.44 11.44
N ALA A 47 -6.46 -9.30 12.34
CA ALA A 47 -5.32 -9.00 13.21
C ALA A 47 -4.01 -8.84 12.42
N GLY A 48 -3.76 -9.72 11.45
CA GLY A 48 -2.53 -9.68 10.65
C GLY A 48 -2.48 -8.49 9.69
N SER A 49 -3.61 -8.14 9.09
CA SER A 49 -3.70 -6.93 8.24
C SER A 49 -3.56 -5.63 9.04
N ALA A 50 -4.09 -5.59 10.26
CA ALA A 50 -3.89 -4.47 11.18
C ALA A 50 -2.43 -4.33 11.63
N ASP A 51 -1.75 -5.45 11.90
CA ASP A 51 -0.30 -5.44 12.25
C ASP A 51 0.58 -5.06 11.07
N LEU A 52 0.19 -5.44 9.84
CA LEU A 52 0.88 -5.03 8.62
C LEU A 52 0.81 -3.51 8.38
N ASP A 53 -0.32 -2.87 8.72
CA ASP A 53 -0.58 -1.42 8.56
C ASP A 53 -0.18 -0.88 7.17
N GLY A 54 -0.48 -1.66 6.13
CA GLY A 54 -0.02 -1.38 4.76
C GLY A 54 -0.53 -0.03 4.25
N SER A 55 0.38 0.86 3.87
CA SER A 55 0.08 2.24 3.47
C SER A 55 0.81 2.63 2.20
N VAL A 56 0.08 3.06 1.18
CA VAL A 56 0.64 3.52 -0.09
C VAL A 56 1.21 4.93 0.09
N LEU A 57 2.53 5.02 0.00
CA LEU A 57 3.31 6.25 0.19
C LEU A 57 3.47 7.04 -1.10
N THR A 58 3.70 6.34 -2.20
CA THR A 58 3.82 6.91 -3.55
C THR A 58 3.08 6.02 -4.53
N PHE A 59 2.45 6.65 -5.52
CA PHE A 59 1.67 5.96 -6.54
C PHE A 59 1.66 6.82 -7.81
N CYS A 60 1.98 6.20 -8.95
CA CYS A 60 1.69 6.74 -10.26
C CYS A 60 1.15 5.62 -11.16
N PHE A 61 0.24 5.97 -12.05
CA PHE A 61 -0.34 5.04 -13.01
C PHE A 61 -0.86 5.83 -14.20
N GLU A 62 -0.41 5.47 -15.39
CA GLU A 62 -0.77 6.12 -16.66
C GLU A 62 -0.61 5.11 -17.80
N ASP A 63 -1.50 5.16 -18.79
CA ASP A 63 -1.45 4.32 -20.00
C ASP A 63 -1.26 2.81 -19.75
N GLY A 64 -1.85 2.29 -18.67
CA GLY A 64 -1.81 0.86 -18.33
C GLY A 64 -0.57 0.41 -17.57
N ALA A 65 0.34 1.31 -17.22
CA ALA A 65 1.52 1.00 -16.42
C ALA A 65 1.65 1.93 -15.22
N GLY A 66 2.33 1.47 -14.17
CA GLY A 66 2.58 2.31 -13.00
C GLY A 66 3.49 1.68 -11.97
N GLU A 67 3.67 2.40 -10.87
CA GLU A 67 4.47 1.96 -9.74
C GLU A 67 3.88 2.48 -8.43
N ALA A 68 4.12 1.73 -7.37
CA ALA A 68 3.76 2.11 -6.02
C ALA A 68 4.85 1.76 -5.02
N VAL A 69 4.93 2.55 -3.95
CA VAL A 69 5.70 2.22 -2.74
C VAL A 69 4.71 2.03 -1.61
N VAL A 70 4.73 0.84 -1.01
CA VAL A 70 3.97 0.45 0.19
C VAL A 70 4.90 0.40 1.39
#